data_AF-A0A4Q3XVQ1-F1
#
_entry.id   AF-A0A4Q3XVQ1-F1
#
_cell.length_a   1.000
_cell.length_b   1.000
_cell.length_c   1.000
_cell.angle_alpha   90.00
_cell.angle_beta   90.00
_cell.angle_gamma   90.00
#
_symmetry.space_group_name_H-M   'P 1'
#
loop_
_entity.id
_entity.type
_entity.pdbx_description
1 polymer ?
#
loop_
_entity_poly.entity_id
_entity_poly.type
_entity_poly.pdbx_seq_one_letter_code
_entity_poly.pdbx_strand_id
1 'polypeptide(L)' 'MNAQVALADIQARTGGVPADHPEWQYLNLLRDILENGARRDDRTGTGTLGVFGRQMRFDLSKGFPV' A
#
# COMPACT_ATOMS: atom_id res chain seq x y z
N MET A 1 -12.36 -18.48 -23.93
CA MET A 1 -12.67 -19.20 -22.67
C MET A 1 -11.54 -19.11 -21.63
N ASN A 2 -10.65 -18.11 -21.65
CA ASN A 2 -9.39 -18.22 -20.89
C ASN A 2 -9.07 -17.02 -19.95
N ALA A 3 -9.90 -15.97 -19.94
CA ALA A 3 -9.67 -14.80 -19.08
C ALA A 3 -10.30 -14.94 -17.69
N GLN A 4 -11.50 -15.55 -17.59
CA GLN A 4 -12.21 -15.74 -16.31
C GLN A 4 -11.53 -16.74 -15.37
N VAL A 5 -10.81 -17.73 -15.90
CA VAL A 5 -10.12 -18.75 -15.08
C VAL A 5 -8.91 -18.16 -14.35
N ALA A 6 -8.12 -17.29 -15.01
CA ALA A 6 -6.96 -16.65 -14.39
C ALA A 6 -7.33 -15.63 -13.30
N LEU A 7 -8.46 -14.94 -13.46
CA LEU A 7 -8.98 -13.99 -12.45
C LEU A 7 -9.47 -14.70 -11.18
N ALA A 8 -10.07 -15.88 -11.32
CA ALA A 8 -10.52 -16.70 -10.19
C ALA A 8 -9.33 -17.24 -9.36
N ASP A 9 -8.23 -17.61 -10.01
CA ASP A 9 -7.00 -18.06 -9.32
C ASP A 9 -6.34 -16.94 -8.51
N ILE A 10 -6.38 -15.70 -8.99
CA ILE A 10 -5.87 -14.53 -8.24
C ILE A 10 -6.73 -14.29 -7.00
N GLN A 11 -8.06 -14.33 -7.15
CA GLN A 11 -9.00 -14.13 -6.04
C GLN A 11 -8.87 -15.24 -4.97
N ALA A 12 -8.60 -16.47 -5.37
CA ALA A 12 -8.36 -17.60 -4.46
C ALA A 12 -7.03 -17.49 -3.70
N ARG A 13 -6.00 -16.85 -4.29
CA ARG A 13 -4.69 -16.61 -3.67
C ARG A 13 -4.70 -15.42 -2.73
N THR A 14 -5.52 -14.40 -2.99
CA THR A 14 -5.81 -13.30 -2.07
C THR A 14 -6.84 -13.73 -1.02
N GLY A 15 -6.62 -14.88 -0.38
CA GLY A 15 -7.44 -15.35 0.73
C GLY A 15 -7.66 -14.20 1.70
N GLY A 16 -8.94 -13.86 1.93
CA GLY A 16 -9.39 -12.55 2.39
C GLY A 16 -8.46 -11.90 3.41
N VAL A 17 -7.69 -10.90 2.95
CA VAL A 17 -6.98 -10.00 3.85
C VAL A 17 -8.07 -9.35 4.71
N PRO A 18 -8.02 -9.50 6.04
CA PRO A 18 -8.99 -8.86 6.91
C PRO A 18 -9.09 -7.38 6.53
N ALA A 19 -10.32 -6.86 6.39
CA ALA A 19 -10.52 -5.46 6.06
C ALA A 19 -9.79 -4.52 7.04
N ASP A 20 -9.53 -5.02 8.25
CA ASP A 20 -8.86 -4.31 9.34
C ASP A 20 -7.37 -4.67 9.52
N HIS A 21 -6.72 -5.25 8.51
CA HIS A 21 -5.27 -5.51 8.59
C HIS A 21 -4.48 -4.18 8.64
N PRO A 22 -3.52 -4.01 9.59
CA PRO A 22 -2.85 -2.72 9.78
C PRO A 22 -2.04 -2.24 8.57
N GLU A 23 -1.64 -3.15 7.68
CA GLU A 23 -0.96 -2.85 6.41
C GLU A 23 -1.78 -1.93 5.49
N TRP A 24 -3.11 -1.93 5.61
CA TRP A 24 -3.94 -1.00 4.84
C TRP A 24 -3.59 0.47 5.06
N GLN A 25 -3.05 0.84 6.24
CA GLN A 25 -2.53 2.20 6.46
C GLN A 25 -1.38 2.54 5.51
N TYR A 26 -0.47 1.60 5.31
CA TYR A 26 0.66 1.76 4.39
C TYR A 26 0.19 1.81 2.93
N LEU A 27 -0.69 0.89 2.52
CA LEU A 27 -1.21 0.87 1.15
C LEU A 27 -2.03 2.12 0.82
N ASN A 28 -2.81 2.62 1.77
CA ASN A 28 -3.54 3.87 1.62
C ASN A 28 -2.61 5.08 1.51
N LEU A 29 -1.51 5.10 2.26
CA LEU A 29 -0.49 6.14 2.15
C LEU A 29 0.19 6.11 0.76
N LEU A 30 0.56 4.94 0.26
CA LEU A 30 1.13 4.83 -1.08
C LEU A 30 0.17 5.33 -2.16
N ARG A 31 -1.11 4.95 -2.07
CA ARG A 31 -2.14 5.44 -2.99
C ARG A 31 -2.26 6.96 -2.96
N ASP A 32 -2.31 7.56 -1.76
CA ASP A 32 -2.36 9.01 -1.60
C ASP A 32 -1.10 9.73 -2.13
N ILE A 33 0.09 9.14 -1.99
CA ILE A 33 1.31 9.66 -2.62
C ILE A 33 1.20 9.66 -4.15
N LEU A 34 0.64 8.61 -4.73
CA LEU A 34 0.49 8.49 -6.19
C LEU A 34 -0.58 9.46 -6.74
N GLU A 35 -1.68 9.65 -6.01
CA GLU A 35 -2.80 10.50 -6.43
C GLU A 35 -2.55 11.98 -6.15
N ASN A 36 -2.00 12.32 -4.98
CA ASN A 36 -1.93 13.69 -4.45
C ASN A 36 -0.50 14.16 -4.14
N GLY A 37 0.52 13.34 -4.38
CA GLY A 37 1.90 13.66 -4.06
C GLY A 37 2.49 14.80 -4.89
N ALA A 38 3.27 15.66 -4.25
CA ALA A 38 4.05 16.68 -4.92
C ALA A 38 5.39 16.10 -5.39
N ARG A 39 5.76 16.37 -6.64
CA ARG A 39 7.08 16.00 -7.18
C ARG A 39 8.16 16.92 -6.61
N ARG A 40 9.29 16.34 -6.19
CA ARG A 40 10.48 17.06 -5.72
C ARG A 40 11.74 16.40 -6.26
N ASP A 41 12.73 17.21 -6.58
CA ASP A 41 14.06 16.69 -6.90
C ASP A 41 14.77 16.23 -5.60
N ASP A 42 15.66 15.26 -5.74
CA ASP A 42 16.44 14.71 -4.63
C ASP A 42 17.94 14.68 -4.97
N ARG A 43 18.76 14.29 -3.99
CA ARG A 43 20.22 14.24 -4.13
C ARG A 43 20.71 13.21 -5.16
N THR A 44 19.87 12.24 -5.53
CA THR A 44 20.23 11.20 -6.50
C THR A 44 19.93 11.61 -7.93
N GLY A 45 19.11 12.66 -8.14
CA GLY A 45 18.65 13.10 -9.44
C GLY A 45 17.45 12.31 -9.99
N THR A 46 16.98 11.29 -9.27
CA THR A 46 15.78 10.52 -9.65
C THR A 46 14.51 11.34 -9.40
N GLY A 47 14.51 12.05 -8.26
CA GLY A 47 13.33 12.76 -7.76
C GLY A 47 12.34 11.81 -7.07
N THR A 48 11.42 12.41 -6.31
CA THR A 48 10.45 11.71 -5.46
C THR A 48 9.06 12.32 -5.58
N LEU A 49 8.04 11.49 -5.30
CA LEU A 49 6.68 11.94 -5.00
C LEU A 49 6.46 11.81 -3.49
N GLY A 50 5.79 12.79 -2.89
CA GLY A 50 5.48 12.71 -1.47
C GLY A 50 4.38 13.67 -1.03
N VAL A 51 3.75 13.31 0.08
CA VAL A 51 2.78 14.13 0.82
C VAL A 51 3.37 14.48 2.19
N PHE A 52 3.01 15.65 2.72
CA PHE A 52 3.51 16.09 4.03
C PHE A 52 2.62 15.59 5.17
N GLY A 53 3.23 15.16 6.28
CA GLY A 53 2.55 15.01 7.57
C GLY A 53 1.58 13.84 7.70
N ARG A 54 1.82 12.69 7.05
CA ARG A 54 0.99 11.49 7.25
C ARG A 54 1.52 10.62 8.39
N GLN A 55 0.60 10.03 9.14
CA GLN A 55 0.90 9.25 10.33
C GLN A 55 0.32 7.83 10.19
N MET A 56 1.05 6.84 10.70
CA MET A 56 0.59 5.45 10.83
C MET A 56 0.74 5.02 12.29
N ARG A 57 -0.11 4.10 12.75
CA ARG A 57 -0.06 3.54 14.10
C ARG A 57 -0.17 2.02 14.05
N PHE A 58 0.70 1.33 14.75
CA PHE A 58 0.74 -0.13 14.83
C PHE A 58 0.63 -0.57 16.28
N ASP A 59 -0.19 -1.61 16.51
CA ASP A 59 -0.33 -2.23 17.82
C ASP A 59 0.72 -3.32 18.01
N LEU A 60 1.79 -3.01 18.73
CA LEU A 60 2.91 -3.93 18.96
C LEU A 60 2.56 -5.10 19.89
N SER A 61 1.43 -5.04 20.61
CA SER A 61 0.96 -6.18 21.40
C SER A 61 0.47 -7.34 20.51
N LYS A 62 0.09 -7.03 19.26
CA LYS A 62 -0.38 -8.01 18.26
C LYS A 62 0.75 -8.61 17.42
N GLY A 63 2.00 -8.20 17.68
CA GLY A 63 3.17 -8.62 16.94
C GLY A 63 3.88 -7.47 16.23
N PHE A 64 4.91 -7.82 15.47
CA PHE A 64 5.71 -6.85 14.75
C PHE A 64 5.08 -6.52 13.37
N PRO A 65 5.03 -5.24 12.95
CA PRO A 65 4.52 -4.86 11.64
C PRO A 65 5.59 -5.10 10.55
N VAL A 66 5.62 -6.31 9.98
CA VAL A 66 6.44 -6.70 8.82
C VAL A 66 5.59 -7.05 7.62
#